data_AF-A0A2U3IC62-F1
#
_entry.id   AF-A0A2U3IC62-F1
#
_cell.length_a   1.000
_cell.length_b   1.000
_cell.length_c   1.000
_cell.angle_alpha   90.00
_cell.angle_beta   90.00
_cell.angle_gamma   90.00
#
_symmetry.space_group_name_H-M   'P 1'
#
loop_
_entity.id
_entity.type
_entity.pdbx_description
1 polymer ?
#
loop_
_entity_poly.entity_id
_entity_poly.type
_entity_poly.pdbx_seq_one_letter_code
_entity_poly.pdbx_strand_id
1 'polypeptide(L)'
;MSNNSPSSFGPSFDAPAPRHMGGNVLYLDFDGVLQPSEVYWIRGIGPCLMNCPGHKLFENRTLLEHELDPYPGVRIVLSTSWVVRYRGRVPRLAANLGPSLAKRVIGATFHSQMDPFEFQQAARGQQVWADVVRRKPNSWLALDDDDTGWPSWCRSRLVLTDPMLGIASPTALAELRLRLQAMHSRSP
;
A
#
# COMPACT_ATOMS: atom_id res chain seq x y z
N MET A 1 -5.01 13.61 33.16
CA MET A 1 -5.58 13.34 31.82
C MET A 1 -4.62 12.41 31.12
N SER A 2 -5.00 11.15 30.97
CA SER A 2 -4.16 10.09 30.40
C SER A 2 -3.95 10.37 28.91
N ASN A 3 -2.69 10.55 28.49
CA ASN A 3 -2.29 10.53 27.09
C ASN A 3 -2.51 9.12 26.54
N ASN A 4 -3.70 8.84 26.01
CA ASN A 4 -3.90 7.69 25.13
C ASN A 4 -3.21 7.98 23.81
N SER A 5 -1.91 7.67 23.72
CA SER A 5 -1.24 7.62 22.44
C SER A 5 -2.00 6.66 21.52
N PRO A 6 -2.35 7.05 20.28
CA PRO A 6 -3.11 6.20 19.37
C PRO A 6 -2.40 4.88 19.00
N SER A 7 -1.14 4.72 19.41
CA SER A 7 -0.29 3.53 19.23
C SER A 7 -0.85 2.24 19.83
N SER A 8 -1.93 2.27 20.60
CA SER A 8 -2.59 1.08 21.19
C SER A 8 -3.93 0.69 20.54
N PHE A 9 -4.45 1.47 19.58
CA PHE A 9 -5.70 1.13 18.89
C PHE A 9 -5.42 0.37 17.60
N GLY A 10 -6.25 -0.63 17.25
CA GLY A 10 -6.14 -1.41 16.00
C GLY A 10 -5.88 -2.90 16.23
N PRO A 11 -6.10 -3.77 15.23
CA PRO A 11 -5.84 -5.19 15.35
C PRO A 11 -4.34 -5.44 15.56
N SER A 12 -4.02 -6.26 16.55
CA SER A 12 -2.68 -6.81 16.70
C SER A 12 -2.63 -8.14 15.97
N PHE A 13 -1.89 -8.19 14.87
CA PHE A 13 -1.57 -9.46 14.22
C PHE A 13 -0.30 -10.03 14.84
N ASP A 14 -0.38 -11.26 15.37
CA ASP A 14 0.80 -11.96 15.85
C ASP A 14 1.74 -12.28 14.68
N ALA A 15 2.86 -11.58 14.64
CA ALA A 15 3.89 -11.75 13.62
C ALA A 15 5.23 -11.21 14.11
N PRO A 16 6.35 -11.67 13.51
CA PRO A 16 7.65 -11.09 13.76
C PRO A 16 7.68 -9.60 13.44
N ALA A 17 8.59 -8.89 14.11
CA ALA A 17 8.86 -7.50 13.80
C ALA A 17 9.25 -7.32 12.32
N PRO A 18 8.79 -6.25 11.66
CA PRO A 18 9.24 -5.94 10.30
C PRO A 18 10.76 -5.78 10.25
N ARG A 19 11.40 -6.36 9.22
CA ARG A 19 12.87 -6.29 9.04
C ARG A 19 13.40 -4.85 8.87
N HIS A 20 12.57 -3.97 8.31
CA HIS A 20 12.90 -2.57 8.07
C HIS A 20 11.90 -1.70 8.83
N MET A 21 12.41 -0.86 9.72
CA MET A 21 11.65 0.09 10.55
C MET A 21 12.05 1.54 10.22
N GLY A 22 11.20 2.50 10.60
CA GLY A 22 11.48 3.92 10.39
C GLY A 22 11.37 4.39 8.94
N GLY A 23 11.80 5.63 8.69
CA GLY A 23 11.86 6.23 7.35
C GLY A 23 10.52 6.70 6.79
N ASN A 24 10.52 7.07 5.51
CA ASN A 24 9.32 7.49 4.78
C ASN A 24 8.73 6.30 4.02
N VAL A 25 7.48 5.95 4.32
CA VAL A 25 6.85 4.73 3.78
C VAL A 25 5.61 5.05 2.97
N LEU A 26 5.55 4.48 1.77
CA LEU A 26 4.35 4.41 0.94
C LEU A 26 3.75 3.01 1.04
N TYR A 27 2.55 2.92 1.60
CA TYR A 27 1.72 1.70 1.52
C TYR A 27 1.03 1.69 0.16
N LEU A 28 1.20 0.60 -0.58
CA LEU A 28 0.81 0.51 -1.98
C LEU A 28 -0.12 -0.70 -2.21
N ASP A 29 -1.37 -0.45 -2.59
CA ASP A 29 -2.18 -1.46 -3.30
C ASP A 29 -1.81 -1.51 -4.79
N PHE A 30 -2.25 -2.56 -5.48
CA PHE A 30 -2.16 -2.75 -6.91
C PHE A 30 -3.51 -2.49 -7.58
N ASP A 31 -4.55 -3.18 -7.13
CA ASP A 31 -5.90 -3.12 -7.70
C ASP A 31 -6.51 -1.76 -7.31
N GLY A 32 -7.12 -1.06 -8.27
CA GLY A 32 -7.62 0.30 -8.06
C GLY A 32 -6.55 1.38 -7.91
N VAL A 33 -5.25 1.05 -8.08
CA VAL A 33 -4.12 1.98 -7.90
C VAL A 33 -3.20 1.96 -9.12
N LEU A 34 -2.59 0.81 -9.40
CA LEU A 34 -1.68 0.60 -10.54
C LEU A 34 -2.39 0.05 -11.79
N GLN A 35 -3.61 -0.42 -11.60
CA GLN A 35 -4.54 -0.97 -12.59
C GLN A 35 -5.98 -0.77 -12.06
N PRO A 36 -7.02 -1.02 -12.87
CA PRO A 36 -8.38 -1.03 -12.35
C PRO A 36 -8.61 -2.05 -11.23
N SER A 37 -9.63 -1.83 -10.40
CA SER A 37 -9.94 -2.66 -9.22
C SER A 37 -10.60 -4.00 -9.55
N GLU A 38 -11.21 -4.15 -10.73
CA GLU A 38 -11.88 -5.38 -11.20
C GLU A 38 -10.88 -6.47 -11.62
N VAL A 39 -10.06 -6.94 -10.68
CA VAL A 39 -9.07 -8.01 -10.86
C VAL A 39 -9.59 -9.32 -10.28
N TYR A 40 -9.67 -10.33 -11.16
CA TYR A 40 -10.14 -11.67 -10.82
C TYR A 40 -9.03 -12.69 -11.03
N TRP A 41 -9.04 -13.73 -10.19
CA TRP A 41 -8.06 -14.80 -10.26
C TRP A 41 -8.59 -15.98 -11.04
N ILE A 42 -8.01 -16.22 -12.21
CA ILE A 42 -8.37 -17.36 -13.05
C ILE A 42 -7.37 -18.49 -12.82
N ARG A 43 -7.88 -19.68 -12.47
CA ARG A 43 -7.05 -20.86 -12.19
C ARG A 43 -6.18 -21.20 -13.42
N GLY A 44 -4.87 -21.31 -13.19
CA GLY A 44 -3.89 -21.66 -14.23
C GLY A 44 -3.39 -20.48 -15.08
N ILE A 45 -4.03 -19.31 -14.98
CA ILE A 45 -3.64 -18.09 -15.72
C ILE A 45 -3.07 -17.05 -14.75
N GLY A 46 -3.75 -16.82 -13.62
CA GLY A 46 -3.39 -15.80 -12.64
C GLY A 46 -4.37 -14.63 -12.63
N PRO A 47 -3.94 -13.43 -12.21
CA PRO A 47 -4.79 -12.25 -12.14
C PRO A 47 -5.16 -11.78 -13.54
N CYS A 48 -6.42 -11.41 -13.75
CA CYS A 48 -6.96 -10.91 -15.01
C CYS A 48 -7.93 -9.76 -14.74
N LEU A 49 -7.87 -8.72 -15.56
CA LEU A 49 -8.85 -7.63 -15.54
C LEU A 49 -10.14 -8.09 -16.22
N MET A 50 -11.27 -7.86 -15.57
CA MET A 50 -12.60 -8.11 -16.12
C MET A 50 -13.33 -6.79 -16.29
N ASN A 51 -14.10 -6.64 -17.36
CA ASN A 51 -14.89 -5.43 -17.65
C ASN A 51 -14.07 -4.12 -17.78
N CYS A 52 -12.77 -4.21 -18.03
CA CYS A 52 -11.87 -3.05 -18.21
C CYS A 52 -11.22 -3.05 -19.60
N PRO A 53 -11.98 -2.85 -20.70
CA PRO A 53 -11.43 -2.87 -22.04
C PRO A 53 -10.35 -1.78 -22.22
N GLY A 54 -9.22 -2.15 -22.81
CA GLY A 54 -8.09 -1.25 -23.05
C GLY A 54 -7.09 -1.14 -21.89
N HIS A 55 -7.44 -1.61 -20.70
CA HIS A 55 -6.57 -1.58 -19.53
C HIS A 55 -5.67 -2.82 -19.41
N LYS A 56 -4.57 -2.68 -18.67
CA LYS A 56 -3.62 -3.75 -18.38
C LYS A 56 -3.19 -3.73 -16.92
N LEU A 57 -2.85 -4.91 -16.38
CA LEU A 57 -2.23 -4.99 -15.06
C LEU A 57 -0.92 -4.17 -15.04
N PHE A 58 -0.74 -3.40 -13.98
CA PHE A 58 0.41 -2.51 -13.73
C PHE A 58 0.62 -1.42 -14.78
N GLU A 59 -0.42 -0.99 -15.49
CA GLU A 59 -0.33 0.07 -16.51
C GLU A 59 0.20 1.40 -15.95
N ASN A 60 -0.10 1.73 -14.69
CA ASN A 60 0.33 2.98 -14.07
C ASN A 60 1.68 2.88 -13.34
N ARG A 61 2.40 1.76 -13.43
CA ARG A 61 3.69 1.57 -12.71
C ARG A 61 4.72 2.64 -13.08
N THR A 62 4.80 3.01 -14.36
CA THR A 62 5.78 3.99 -14.86
C THR A 62 5.43 5.40 -14.38
N LEU A 63 4.13 5.71 -14.24
CA LEU A 63 3.69 6.94 -13.61
C LEU A 63 4.13 6.98 -12.14
N LEU A 64 3.88 5.91 -11.37
CA LEU A 64 4.34 5.84 -9.98
C LEU A 64 5.87 5.99 -9.86
N GLU A 65 6.62 5.34 -10.76
CA GLU A 65 8.08 5.46 -10.81
C GLU A 65 8.50 6.92 -10.98
N HIS A 66 7.96 7.62 -11.98
CA HIS A 66 8.21 9.03 -12.23
C HIS A 66 7.88 9.92 -11.02
N GLU A 67 6.73 9.69 -10.37
CA GLU A 67 6.34 10.46 -9.19
C GLU A 67 7.22 10.23 -7.97
N LEU A 68 7.94 9.09 -7.91
CA LEU A 68 8.86 8.75 -6.83
C LEU A 68 10.33 9.09 -7.13
N ASP A 69 10.66 9.49 -8.37
CA ASP A 69 12.02 9.86 -8.77
C ASP A 69 12.60 11.01 -7.93
N PRO A 70 11.86 12.10 -7.62
CA PRO A 70 12.34 13.17 -6.76
C PRO A 70 12.53 12.74 -5.29
N TYR A 71 12.04 11.56 -4.91
CA TYR A 71 11.96 11.11 -3.51
C TYR A 71 12.66 9.75 -3.32
N PRO A 72 13.98 9.66 -3.50
CA PRO A 72 14.72 8.38 -3.41
C PRO A 72 14.66 7.73 -2.02
N GLY A 73 14.38 8.51 -0.97
CA GLY A 73 14.22 8.02 0.40
C GLY A 73 12.89 7.32 0.70
N VAL A 74 11.90 7.40 -0.20
CA VAL A 74 10.60 6.75 -0.02
C VAL A 74 10.71 5.26 -0.28
N ARG A 75 10.33 4.47 0.73
CA ARG A 75 10.25 3.01 0.70
C ARG A 75 8.82 2.54 0.52
N ILE A 76 8.63 1.37 -0.07
CA ILE A 76 7.32 0.80 -0.38
C ILE A 76 7.03 -0.37 0.55
N VAL A 77 5.83 -0.40 1.12
CA VAL A 77 5.25 -1.58 1.76
C VAL A 77 4.03 -1.98 0.94
N LEU A 78 3.95 -3.26 0.57
CA LEU A 78 2.81 -3.77 -0.18
C LEU A 78 1.61 -3.95 0.76
N SER A 79 0.52 -3.25 0.47
CA SER A 79 -0.76 -3.33 1.18
C SER A 79 -1.86 -3.80 0.24
N THR A 80 -1.60 -4.86 -0.53
CA THR A 80 -2.51 -5.38 -1.55
C THR A 80 -3.11 -6.72 -1.15
N SER A 81 -4.33 -7.05 -1.59
CA SER A 81 -4.96 -8.36 -1.39
C SER A 81 -4.09 -9.54 -1.88
N TRP A 82 -3.16 -9.28 -2.81
CA TRP A 82 -2.27 -10.28 -3.37
C TRP A 82 -1.25 -10.80 -2.35
N VAL A 83 -0.96 -10.06 -1.27
CA VAL A 83 0.02 -10.49 -0.24
C VAL A 83 -0.35 -11.82 0.41
N VAL A 84 -1.65 -12.06 0.64
CA VAL A 84 -2.16 -13.31 1.21
C VAL A 84 -2.08 -14.44 0.19
N ARG A 85 -2.46 -14.16 -1.07
CA ARG A 85 -2.39 -15.13 -2.18
C ARG A 85 -0.97 -15.66 -2.41
N TYR A 86 0.02 -14.77 -2.31
CA TYR A 86 1.43 -15.12 -2.43
C TYR A 86 2.07 -15.58 -1.11
N ARG A 87 1.27 -15.78 -0.05
CA ARG A 87 1.74 -16.23 1.28
C ARG A 87 2.87 -15.36 1.82
N GLY A 88 2.78 -14.04 1.64
CA GLY A 88 3.79 -13.07 2.09
C GLY A 88 5.12 -13.12 1.31
N ARG A 89 5.19 -13.75 0.12
CA ARG A 89 6.41 -13.78 -0.70
C ARG A 89 6.66 -12.45 -1.41
N VAL A 90 7.10 -11.46 -0.64
CA VAL A 90 7.35 -10.08 -1.10
C VAL A 90 8.18 -9.98 -2.39
N PRO A 91 9.30 -10.72 -2.57
CA PRO A 91 10.08 -10.60 -3.81
C PRO A 91 9.31 -10.95 -5.08
N ARG A 92 8.35 -11.90 -5.00
CA ARG A 92 7.52 -12.28 -6.15
C ARG A 92 6.54 -11.18 -6.53
N LEU A 93 5.97 -10.51 -5.53
CA LEU A 93 5.04 -9.40 -5.75
C LEU A 93 5.77 -8.16 -6.26
N ALA A 94 6.91 -7.84 -5.63
CA ALA A 94 7.75 -6.70 -6.02
C ALA A 94 8.22 -6.80 -7.48
N ALA A 95 8.47 -8.00 -7.99
CA ALA A 95 8.86 -8.21 -9.39
C ALA A 95 7.86 -7.63 -10.40
N ASN A 96 6.56 -7.57 -10.06
CA ASN A 96 5.54 -7.00 -10.94
C ASN A 96 5.69 -5.48 -11.13
N LEU A 97 6.30 -4.79 -10.16
CA LEU A 97 6.49 -3.34 -10.17
C LEU A 97 7.62 -2.89 -11.10
N GLY A 98 8.43 -3.82 -11.62
CA GLY A 98 9.65 -3.50 -12.35
C GLY A 98 10.82 -3.15 -11.42
N PRO A 99 12.06 -3.12 -11.95
CA PRO A 99 13.28 -3.13 -11.15
C PRO A 99 13.47 -1.90 -10.25
N SER A 100 13.03 -0.72 -10.70
CA SER A 100 13.19 0.53 -9.94
C SER A 100 12.31 0.55 -8.69
N LEU A 101 11.00 0.34 -8.86
CA LEU A 101 10.06 0.26 -7.75
C LEU A 101 10.31 -0.96 -6.86
N ALA A 102 10.66 -2.12 -7.43
CA ALA A 102 10.96 -3.33 -6.66
C ALA A 102 12.09 -3.12 -5.64
N LYS A 103 13.14 -2.35 -5.99
CA LYS A 103 14.25 -2.02 -5.08
C LYS A 103 13.82 -1.14 -3.90
N ARG A 104 12.68 -0.46 -4.01
CA ARG A 104 12.10 0.36 -2.94
C ARG A 104 11.23 -0.46 -1.99
N VAL A 105 10.82 -1.68 -2.37
CA VAL A 105 9.96 -2.54 -1.55
C VAL A 105 10.72 -3.12 -0.36
N ILE A 106 10.26 -2.81 0.85
CA ILE A 106 10.87 -3.24 2.13
C ILE A 106 10.02 -4.27 2.89
N GLY A 107 8.83 -4.61 2.39
CA GLY A 107 7.95 -5.57 3.02
C GLY A 107 6.51 -5.53 2.50
N ALA A 108 5.63 -6.21 3.22
CA ALA A 108 4.19 -6.20 3.04
C ALA A 108 3.51 -6.08 4.41
N THR A 109 2.24 -5.68 4.42
CA THR A 109 1.41 -5.63 5.63
C THR A 109 1.14 -7.03 6.21
N PHE A 110 1.10 -8.05 5.35
CA PHE A 110 0.93 -9.46 5.73
C PHE A 110 2.27 -10.21 5.89
N HIS A 111 2.34 -11.07 6.91
CA HIS A 111 3.42 -12.03 7.12
C HIS A 111 2.85 -13.45 7.18
N SER A 112 3.59 -14.46 6.72
CA SER A 112 3.10 -15.85 6.66
C SER A 112 2.86 -16.53 8.01
N GLN A 113 3.15 -15.86 9.13
CA GLN A 113 2.84 -16.31 10.48
C GLN A 113 1.55 -15.68 11.04
N MET A 114 1.00 -14.68 10.35
CA MET A 114 -0.32 -14.13 10.67
C MET A 114 -1.39 -15.12 10.25
N ASP A 115 -2.51 -15.11 10.96
CA ASP A 115 -3.72 -15.79 10.49
C ASP A 115 -4.24 -15.08 9.22
N PRO A 116 -4.32 -15.77 8.07
CA PRO A 116 -4.75 -15.15 6.83
C PRO A 116 -6.22 -14.77 6.84
N PHE A 117 -7.08 -15.51 7.54
CA PHE A 117 -8.51 -15.23 7.61
C PHE A 117 -8.76 -13.97 8.43
N GLU A 118 -8.19 -13.87 9.63
CA GLU A 118 -8.27 -12.67 10.47
C GLU A 118 -7.73 -11.44 9.75
N PHE A 119 -6.57 -11.58 9.07
CA PHE A 119 -5.99 -10.49 8.30
C PHE A 119 -6.93 -10.01 7.18
N GLN A 120 -7.53 -10.93 6.42
CA GLN A 120 -8.44 -10.60 5.32
C GLN A 120 -9.77 -10.00 5.78
N GLN A 121 -10.22 -10.31 7.00
CA GLN A 121 -11.45 -9.73 7.56
C GLN A 121 -11.25 -8.30 8.10
N ALA A 122 -10.00 -7.92 8.38
CA ALA A 122 -9.69 -6.54 8.76
C ALA A 122 -9.80 -5.61 7.53
N ALA A 123 -10.47 -4.47 7.72
CA ALA A 123 -10.49 -3.40 6.72
C ALA A 123 -9.06 -2.98 6.32
N ARG A 124 -8.87 -2.53 5.08
CA ARG A 124 -7.55 -2.20 4.54
C ARG A 124 -6.79 -1.19 5.40
N GLY A 125 -7.47 -0.14 5.86
CA GLY A 125 -6.87 0.85 6.76
C GLY A 125 -6.40 0.29 8.09
N GLN A 126 -7.06 -0.76 8.60
CA GLN A 126 -6.63 -1.46 9.82
C GLN A 126 -5.38 -2.32 9.56
N GLN A 127 -5.30 -3.00 8.40
CA GLN A 127 -4.11 -3.76 8.01
C GLN A 127 -2.88 -2.85 7.88
N VAL A 128 -3.04 -1.69 7.24
CA VAL A 128 -2.00 -0.66 7.13
C VAL A 128 -1.62 -0.15 8.51
N TRP A 129 -2.60 0.22 9.34
CA TRP A 129 -2.34 0.75 10.67
C TRP A 129 -1.60 -0.24 11.57
N ALA A 130 -1.96 -1.53 11.53
CA ALA A 130 -1.25 -2.58 12.27
C ALA A 130 0.24 -2.70 11.84
N ASP A 131 0.55 -2.53 10.56
CA ASP A 131 1.94 -2.46 10.12
C ASP A 131 2.62 -1.13 10.54
N VAL A 132 1.93 0.01 10.50
CA VAL A 132 2.46 1.30 10.96
C VAL A 132 2.91 1.23 12.41
N VAL A 133 2.11 0.64 13.31
CA VAL A 133 2.43 0.50 14.74
C VAL A 133 3.70 -0.34 14.94
N ARG A 134 3.87 -1.41 14.16
CA ARG A 134 5.05 -2.28 14.24
C ARG A 134 6.28 -1.69 13.56
N ARG A 135 6.12 -1.06 12.40
CA ARG A 135 7.20 -0.52 11.55
C ARG A 135 7.71 0.83 12.01
N LYS A 136 6.86 1.62 12.67
CA LYS A 136 7.17 2.95 13.22
C LYS A 136 7.83 3.90 12.19
N PRO A 137 7.22 4.12 11.01
CA PRO A 137 7.76 5.06 10.03
C PRO A 137 7.78 6.50 10.57
N ASN A 138 8.74 7.31 10.14
CA ASN A 138 8.84 8.74 10.47
C ASN A 138 7.67 9.53 9.84
N SER A 139 7.33 9.18 8.60
CA SER A 139 6.14 9.64 7.91
C SER A 139 5.67 8.57 6.92
N TRP A 140 4.38 8.60 6.59
CA TRP A 140 3.82 7.62 5.67
C TRP A 140 2.58 8.15 4.94
N LEU A 141 2.25 7.46 3.84
CA LEU A 141 1.04 7.62 3.03
C LEU A 141 0.54 6.23 2.60
N ALA A 142 -0.75 6.11 2.29
CA ALA A 142 -1.31 4.94 1.63
C ALA A 142 -1.95 5.33 0.30
N LEU A 143 -1.76 4.53 -0.75
CA LEU A 143 -2.48 4.61 -2.02
C LEU A 143 -3.43 3.42 -2.09
N ASP A 144 -4.72 3.71 -2.17
CA ASP A 144 -5.80 2.73 -2.11
C ASP A 144 -7.07 3.34 -2.72
N ASP A 145 -7.90 2.52 -3.38
CA ASP A 145 -9.23 2.91 -3.85
C ASP A 145 -10.33 2.63 -2.82
N ASP A 146 -10.01 1.90 -1.75
CA ASP A 146 -10.95 1.55 -0.69
C ASP A 146 -10.71 2.37 0.59
N ASP A 147 -11.64 3.27 0.92
CA ASP A 147 -11.64 4.04 2.16
C ASP A 147 -12.52 3.42 3.26
N THR A 148 -13.10 2.24 3.01
CA THR A 148 -14.04 1.57 3.91
C THR A 148 -13.34 1.13 5.18
N GLY A 149 -13.92 1.48 6.34
CA GLY A 149 -13.38 1.08 7.64
C GLY A 149 -12.01 1.68 7.98
N TRP A 150 -11.55 2.71 7.24
CA TRP A 150 -10.30 3.39 7.53
C TRP A 150 -10.37 4.10 8.89
N PRO A 151 -9.41 3.88 9.81
CA PRO A 151 -9.45 4.52 11.11
C PRO A 151 -9.42 6.06 11.00
N SER A 152 -10.31 6.74 11.71
CA SER A 152 -10.46 8.21 11.63
C SER A 152 -9.15 8.96 11.94
N TRP A 153 -8.35 8.45 12.88
CA TRP A 153 -7.07 9.05 13.28
C TRP A 153 -5.97 8.96 12.23
N CYS A 154 -6.11 8.08 11.23
CA CYS A 154 -5.14 7.95 10.15
C CYS A 154 -5.75 8.08 8.74
N ARG A 155 -7.04 8.41 8.63
CA ARG A 155 -7.73 8.62 7.35
C ARG A 155 -7.08 9.71 6.50
N SER A 156 -6.55 10.76 7.12
CA SER A 156 -5.80 11.82 6.43
C SER A 156 -4.46 11.36 5.81
N ARG A 157 -4.06 10.09 6.00
CA ARG A 157 -2.87 9.49 5.38
C ARG A 157 -3.19 8.72 4.11
N LEU A 158 -4.46 8.41 3.85
CA LEU A 158 -4.94 7.78 2.62
C LEU A 158 -5.05 8.81 1.50
N VAL A 159 -4.40 8.54 0.37
CA VAL A 159 -4.67 9.17 -0.92
C VAL A 159 -5.62 8.23 -1.64
N LEU A 160 -6.89 8.63 -1.70
CA LEU A 160 -7.95 7.83 -2.30
C LEU A 160 -7.83 7.89 -3.82
N THR A 161 -7.69 6.75 -4.46
CA THR A 161 -7.61 6.65 -5.92
C THR A 161 -8.99 6.39 -6.54
N ASP A 162 -9.11 6.67 -7.83
CA ASP A 162 -10.27 6.23 -8.60
C ASP A 162 -10.14 4.72 -8.90
N PRO A 163 -11.18 3.90 -8.71
CA PRO A 163 -11.09 2.45 -8.86
C PRO A 163 -10.78 2.00 -10.31
N MET A 164 -11.02 2.84 -11.33
CA MET A 164 -10.70 2.52 -12.72
C MET A 164 -9.37 3.14 -13.16
N LEU A 165 -9.17 4.43 -12.88
CA LEU A 165 -7.97 5.17 -13.33
C LEU A 165 -6.77 4.99 -12.39
N GLY A 166 -7.01 4.58 -11.15
CA GLY A 166 -6.01 4.50 -10.11
C GLY A 166 -5.31 5.83 -9.87
N ILE A 167 -3.98 5.78 -9.77
CA ILE A 167 -3.15 6.99 -9.59
C ILE A 167 -3.16 7.92 -10.81
N ALA A 168 -3.63 7.47 -11.98
CA ALA A 168 -3.75 8.33 -13.16
C ALA A 168 -4.94 9.30 -13.08
N SER A 169 -5.83 9.13 -12.09
CA SER A 169 -6.87 10.12 -11.79
C SER A 169 -6.23 11.48 -11.45
N PRO A 170 -6.62 12.59 -12.12
CA PRO A 170 -6.01 13.90 -11.87
C PRO A 170 -6.06 14.35 -10.41
N THR A 171 -7.16 14.05 -9.71
CA THR A 171 -7.33 14.38 -8.29
C THR A 171 -6.36 13.59 -7.43
N ALA A 172 -6.29 12.27 -7.62
CA ALA A 172 -5.39 11.41 -6.85
C ALA A 172 -3.91 11.74 -7.11
N LEU A 173 -3.54 12.02 -8.37
CA LEU A 173 -2.18 12.38 -8.74
C LEU A 173 -1.75 13.72 -8.14
N ALA A 174 -2.62 14.73 -8.19
CA ALA A 174 -2.36 16.03 -7.58
C ALA A 174 -2.18 15.92 -6.07
N GLU A 175 -3.04 15.13 -5.41
CA GLU A 175 -2.94 14.87 -3.99
C GLU A 175 -1.68 14.10 -3.60
N LEU A 176 -1.32 13.05 -4.37
CA LEU A 176 -0.09 12.29 -4.16
C LEU A 176 1.13 13.21 -4.23
N ARG A 177 1.23 14.06 -5.25
CA ARG A 177 2.33 15.02 -5.42
C ARG A 177 2.46 15.95 -4.22
N LEU A 178 1.36 16.57 -3.81
CA LEU A 178 1.33 17.47 -2.66
C LEU A 178 1.80 16.78 -1.38
N ARG A 179 1.32 15.56 -1.14
CA ARG A 179 1.63 14.82 0.09
C ARG A 179 3.04 14.23 0.08
N LEU A 180 3.57 13.80 -1.07
CA LEU A 180 4.96 13.38 -1.23
C LEU A 180 5.92 14.55 -0.95
N GLN A 181 5.63 15.74 -1.49
CA GLN A 181 6.40 16.94 -1.23
C GLN A 181 6.40 17.28 0.27
N ALA A 182 5.23 17.30 0.91
CA ALA A 182 5.10 17.57 2.34
C ALA A 182 5.83 16.52 3.20
N MET A 183 5.81 15.25 2.81
CA MET A 183 6.56 14.19 3.48
C MET A 183 8.08 14.38 3.34
N HIS A 184 8.54 14.79 2.17
CA HIS A 184 9.96 15.03 1.91
C HIS A 184 10.49 16.25 2.69
N SER A 185 9.76 17.37 2.68
CA SER A 185 10.14 18.60 3.39
C SER A 185 10.20 18.45 4.92
N ARG A 186 9.63 17.37 5.48
CA ARG A 186 9.65 17.06 6.92
C ARG A 186 10.74 16.06 7.32
N SER A 187 11.51 15.56 6.35
CA SER A 187 12.63 14.68 6.64
C SER A 187 13.79 15.52 7.18
N PRO A 188 14.32 15.24 8.38
CA PRO A 188 15.46 15.97 8.94
C PRO A 188 16.74 15.78 8.12
#